data_AF-A0A3N9PNQ6-F1
#
_entry.id   AF-A0A3N9PNQ6-F1
#
_cell.length_a   1.000
_cell.length_b   1.000
_cell.length_c   1.000
_cell.angle_alpha   90.00
_cell.angle_beta   90.00
_cell.angle_gamma   90.00
#
_symmetry.space_group_name_H-M   'P 1'
#
loop_
_entity.id
_entity.type
_entity.pdbx_description
1 polymer ?
#
loop_
_entity_poly.entity_id
_entity_poly.type
_entity_poly.pdbx_seq_one_letter_code
_entity_poly.pdbx_strand_id
1 'polypeptide(L)'
;MTLSLFCLLLTPLRAQNISHEFVAKGIEAFYNADFEESMRILQHTILNEPLGDEEQYYSYLYVAFCHIRLGSDSTVVRLYFQRAITILPDMELDPMRIPPDLYDAFVAVKKSLLGTLIVHSDPLDAIAMLIEPSTSKVDRKSTPAVFRNLLDSSYQVMVTKDGYDAFAADIIVRAGAMDTLNVVLLKKEKSFLARYWPYGVGAIAATAAIFAITAGGDEGPPSQPPTTLPVPPARP
;
A
#
# COMPACT_ATOMS: atom_id res chain seq x y z
N MET A 1 -18.43 -18.61 -54.60
CA MET A 1 -18.56 -17.71 -53.44
C MET A 1 -19.18 -18.49 -52.30
N THR A 2 -18.35 -19.06 -51.42
CA THR A 2 -18.79 -19.79 -50.23
C THR A 2 -18.68 -18.85 -49.03
N LEU A 3 -19.82 -18.50 -48.46
CA LEU A 3 -19.97 -17.64 -47.29
C LEU A 3 -19.45 -18.41 -46.06
N SER A 4 -18.31 -17.99 -45.51
CA SER A 4 -17.77 -18.56 -44.27
C SER A 4 -18.45 -17.87 -43.10
N LEU A 5 -19.41 -18.55 -42.50
CA LEU A 5 -20.10 -18.14 -41.27
C LEU A 5 -19.12 -18.29 -40.10
N PHE A 6 -18.51 -17.19 -39.67
CA PHE A 6 -17.61 -17.14 -38.53
C PHE A 6 -18.46 -17.08 -37.25
N CYS A 7 -18.77 -18.25 -36.68
CA CYS A 7 -19.32 -18.35 -35.33
C CYS A 7 -18.27 -17.86 -34.33
N LEU A 8 -18.41 -16.61 -33.88
CA LEU A 8 -17.77 -16.14 -32.65
C LEU A 8 -18.35 -16.94 -31.49
N LEU A 9 -17.58 -17.91 -31.02
CA LEU A 9 -17.86 -18.64 -29.78
C LEU A 9 -17.76 -17.64 -28.62
N LEU A 10 -18.91 -17.23 -28.08
CA LEU A 10 -19.04 -16.62 -26.77
C LEU A 10 -18.55 -17.63 -25.72
N THR A 11 -17.28 -17.54 -25.35
CA THR A 11 -16.78 -18.22 -24.16
C THR A 11 -17.36 -17.54 -22.93
N PRO A 12 -18.00 -18.26 -21.99
CA PRO A 12 -18.45 -17.66 -20.74
C PRO A 12 -17.24 -17.10 -19.98
N LEU A 13 -17.34 -15.85 -19.54
CA LEU A 13 -16.40 -15.15 -18.65
C LEU A 13 -16.35 -15.84 -17.28
N ARG A 14 -15.81 -17.05 -17.23
CA ARG A 14 -15.86 -17.93 -16.04
C ARG A 14 -14.57 -17.89 -15.22
N ALA A 15 -13.93 -16.73 -15.14
CA ALA A 15 -12.61 -16.64 -14.53
C ALA A 15 -12.34 -15.35 -13.73
N GLN A 16 -13.39 -14.59 -13.40
CA GLN A 16 -13.43 -13.80 -12.17
C GLN A 16 -14.44 -14.53 -11.29
N ASN A 17 -14.04 -15.04 -10.12
CA ASN A 17 -14.93 -15.82 -9.25
C ASN A 17 -15.91 -14.90 -8.52
N ILE A 18 -16.65 -14.08 -9.27
CA ILE A 18 -17.60 -13.11 -8.75
C ILE A 18 -18.83 -13.88 -8.33
N SER A 19 -19.03 -13.97 -7.03
CA SER A 19 -20.09 -14.78 -6.44
C SER A 19 -21.46 -14.10 -6.53
N HIS A 20 -21.46 -12.77 -6.61
CA HIS A 20 -22.67 -11.97 -6.58
C HIS A 20 -23.32 -11.83 -7.96
N GLU A 21 -24.53 -12.37 -8.10
CA GLU A 21 -25.27 -12.48 -9.36
C GLU A 21 -25.40 -11.13 -10.10
N PHE A 22 -25.79 -10.06 -9.41
CA PHE A 22 -25.98 -8.77 -10.07
C PHE A 22 -24.67 -8.12 -10.53
N VAL A 23 -23.56 -8.35 -9.82
CA VAL A 23 -22.25 -7.84 -10.24
C VAL A 23 -21.81 -8.58 -11.50
N ALA A 24 -21.96 -9.91 -11.52
CA ALA A 24 -21.69 -10.72 -12.70
C ALA A 24 -22.55 -10.28 -13.91
N LYS A 25 -23.85 -10.04 -13.72
CA LYS A 25 -24.74 -9.54 -14.79
C LYS A 25 -24.35 -8.16 -15.31
N GLY A 26 -23.98 -7.23 -14.44
CA GLY A 26 -23.51 -5.91 -14.85
C GLY A 26 -22.23 -6.01 -15.69
N ILE A 27 -21.28 -6.86 -15.29
CA ILE A 27 -20.05 -7.11 -16.04
C ILE A 27 -20.34 -7.78 -17.38
N GLU A 28 -21.26 -8.75 -17.43
CA GLU A 28 -21.71 -9.36 -18.68
C GLU A 28 -22.30 -8.31 -19.64
N ALA A 29 -23.17 -7.43 -19.15
CA ALA A 29 -23.74 -6.33 -19.93
C ALA A 29 -22.63 -5.42 -20.51
N PHE A 30 -21.59 -5.11 -19.73
CA PHE A 30 -20.43 -4.36 -20.22
C PHE A 30 -19.73 -5.04 -21.40
N TYR A 31 -19.47 -6.36 -21.33
CA TYR A 31 -18.83 -7.09 -22.43
C TYR A 31 -19.74 -7.27 -23.65
N ASN A 32 -21.06 -7.20 -23.45
CA ASN A 32 -22.05 -7.13 -24.52
C ASN A 32 -22.21 -5.70 -25.11
N ALA A 33 -21.39 -4.75 -24.66
CA ALA A 33 -21.43 -3.33 -25.03
C ALA A 33 -22.74 -2.61 -24.66
N ASP A 34 -23.49 -3.13 -23.70
CA ASP A 34 -24.67 -2.48 -23.11
C ASP A 34 -24.23 -1.70 -21.85
N PHE A 35 -23.57 -0.56 -22.09
CA PHE A 35 -22.88 0.20 -21.03
C PHE A 35 -23.86 0.90 -20.08
N GLU A 36 -24.98 1.39 -20.59
CA GLU A 36 -26.03 2.01 -19.80
C GLU A 36 -26.69 0.99 -18.86
N GLU A 37 -27.00 -0.21 -19.34
CA GLU A 37 -27.57 -1.28 -18.51
C GLU A 37 -26.56 -1.79 -17.49
N SER A 38 -25.30 -2.01 -17.90
CA SER A 38 -24.21 -2.35 -16.99
C SER A 38 -24.11 -1.34 -15.85
N MET A 39 -24.05 -0.05 -16.17
CA MET A 39 -23.96 1.02 -15.18
C MET A 39 -25.18 1.04 -14.26
N ARG A 40 -26.40 0.89 -14.81
CA ARG A 40 -27.64 0.83 -14.04
C ARG A 40 -27.63 -0.31 -13.04
N ILE A 41 -27.26 -1.52 -13.48
CA ILE A 41 -27.20 -2.72 -12.62
C ILE A 41 -26.14 -2.50 -11.54
N LEU A 42 -24.90 -2.18 -11.91
CA LEU A 42 -23.79 -2.07 -10.96
C LEU A 42 -24.01 -0.96 -9.94
N GLN A 43 -24.49 0.22 -10.34
CA GLN A 43 -24.80 1.31 -9.40
C GLN A 43 -25.95 0.95 -8.47
N HIS A 44 -27.00 0.31 -8.98
CA HIS A 44 -28.09 -0.18 -8.13
C HIS A 44 -27.55 -1.18 -7.11
N THR A 45 -26.70 -2.12 -7.52
CA THR A 45 -26.10 -3.12 -6.64
C THR A 45 -25.22 -2.49 -5.58
N ILE A 46 -24.35 -1.52 -5.94
CA ILE A 46 -23.51 -0.79 -4.98
C ILE A 46 -24.34 -0.11 -3.88
N LEU A 47 -25.51 0.44 -4.22
CA LEU A 47 -26.32 1.22 -3.29
C LEU A 47 -27.26 0.38 -2.41
N ASN A 48 -27.67 -0.79 -2.89
CA ASN A 48 -28.78 -1.53 -2.27
C ASN A 48 -28.40 -2.91 -1.74
N GLU A 49 -27.23 -3.44 -2.10
CA GLU A 49 -26.81 -4.79 -1.72
C GLU A 49 -25.56 -4.78 -0.83
N PRO A 50 -25.47 -5.70 0.15
CA PRO A 50 -24.24 -5.91 0.90
C PRO A 50 -23.23 -6.67 0.03
N LEU A 51 -22.16 -5.99 -0.36
CA LEU A 51 -21.12 -6.54 -1.23
C LEU A 51 -19.83 -6.81 -0.44
N GLY A 52 -19.14 -7.91 -0.77
CA GLY A 52 -17.75 -8.13 -0.35
C GLY A 52 -16.78 -7.20 -1.07
N ASP A 53 -15.55 -7.12 -0.58
CA ASP A 53 -14.54 -6.18 -1.12
C ASP A 53 -14.24 -6.43 -2.60
N GLU A 54 -14.18 -7.69 -3.04
CA GLU A 54 -13.98 -8.04 -4.46
C GLU A 54 -15.17 -7.60 -5.32
N GLU A 55 -16.39 -7.88 -4.90
CA GLU A 55 -17.60 -7.45 -5.60
C GLU A 55 -17.71 -5.92 -5.68
N GLN A 56 -17.41 -5.19 -4.60
CA GLN A 56 -17.39 -3.73 -4.62
C GLN A 56 -16.29 -3.19 -5.54
N TYR A 57 -15.09 -3.77 -5.48
CA TYR A 57 -13.97 -3.42 -6.34
C TYR A 57 -14.38 -3.53 -7.82
N TYR A 58 -14.91 -4.68 -8.24
CA TYR A 58 -15.30 -4.87 -9.64
C TYR A 58 -16.49 -3.98 -10.02
N SER A 59 -17.46 -3.77 -9.14
CA SER A 59 -18.58 -2.89 -9.44
C SER A 59 -18.12 -1.47 -9.74
N TYR A 60 -17.25 -0.89 -8.90
CA TYR A 60 -16.70 0.44 -9.15
C TYR A 60 -15.78 0.48 -10.38
N LEU A 61 -14.96 -0.55 -10.59
CA LEU A 61 -14.08 -0.66 -11.76
C LEU A 61 -14.87 -0.64 -13.07
N TYR A 62 -15.90 -1.47 -13.18
CA TYR A 62 -16.67 -1.57 -14.42
C TYR A 62 -17.61 -0.38 -14.63
N VAL A 63 -18.10 0.28 -13.57
CA VAL A 63 -18.79 1.57 -13.70
C VAL A 63 -17.85 2.64 -14.26
N ALA A 64 -16.59 2.71 -13.81
CA ALA A 64 -15.60 3.62 -14.39
C ALA A 64 -15.34 3.32 -15.88
N PHE A 65 -15.24 2.03 -16.24
CA PHE A 65 -15.09 1.63 -17.64
C PHE A 65 -16.30 2.01 -18.50
N CYS A 66 -17.53 1.87 -17.99
CA CYS A 66 -18.73 2.34 -18.67
C CYS A 66 -18.65 3.86 -18.92
N HIS A 67 -18.25 4.65 -17.92
CA HIS A 67 -18.06 6.09 -18.08
C HIS A 67 -17.04 6.46 -19.15
N ILE A 68 -15.93 5.73 -19.26
CA ILE A 68 -14.96 5.93 -20.34
C ILE A 68 -15.60 5.64 -21.71
N ARG A 69 -16.32 4.51 -21.84
CA ARG A 69 -16.97 4.12 -23.10
C ARG A 69 -18.07 5.08 -23.54
N LEU A 70 -18.77 5.68 -22.59
CA LEU A 70 -19.81 6.69 -22.83
C LEU A 70 -19.25 8.12 -23.01
N GLY A 71 -17.93 8.32 -22.95
CA GLY A 71 -17.32 9.65 -23.09
C GLY A 71 -17.68 10.62 -21.96
N SER A 72 -17.90 10.10 -20.75
CA SER A 72 -18.22 10.88 -19.56
C SER A 72 -17.04 11.70 -19.04
N ASP A 73 -17.31 12.60 -18.10
CA ASP A 73 -16.29 13.46 -17.48
C ASP A 73 -15.18 12.67 -16.75
N SER A 74 -13.93 13.12 -16.93
CA SER A 74 -12.74 12.47 -16.38
C SER A 74 -12.72 12.45 -14.84
N THR A 75 -13.38 13.40 -14.17
CA THR A 75 -13.49 13.45 -12.71
C THR A 75 -14.32 12.30 -12.18
N VAL A 76 -15.41 11.95 -12.88
CA VAL A 76 -16.29 10.83 -12.52
C VAL A 76 -15.55 9.50 -12.66
N VAL A 77 -14.84 9.32 -13.78
CA VAL A 77 -13.98 8.13 -14.00
C VAL A 77 -12.95 7.99 -12.89
N ARG A 78 -12.22 9.08 -12.57
CA ARG A 78 -11.22 9.11 -11.51
C ARG A 78 -11.82 8.75 -10.15
N LEU A 79 -13.01 9.27 -9.82
CA LEU A 79 -13.69 8.98 -8.56
C LEU A 79 -13.98 7.49 -8.41
N TYR A 80 -14.52 6.86 -9.46
CA TYR A 80 -14.83 5.42 -9.41
C TYR A 80 -13.58 4.55 -9.34
N PHE A 81 -12.52 4.88 -10.08
CA PHE A 81 -11.23 4.20 -9.93
C PHE A 81 -10.64 4.39 -8.54
N GLN A 82 -10.69 5.59 -7.97
CA GLN A 82 -10.27 5.86 -6.59
C GLN A 82 -10.98 4.91 -5.61
N ARG A 83 -12.31 4.79 -5.71
CA ARG A 83 -13.08 3.87 -4.86
C ARG A 83 -12.62 2.43 -5.02
N ALA A 84 -12.49 1.93 -6.25
CA ALA A 84 -12.01 0.57 -6.47
C ALA A 84 -10.61 0.35 -5.86
N ILE A 85 -9.66 1.24 -6.13
CA ILE A 85 -8.27 1.13 -5.67
C ILE A 85 -8.17 1.21 -4.14
N THR A 86 -8.99 2.04 -3.48
CA THR A 86 -9.01 2.11 -2.01
C THR A 86 -9.51 0.82 -1.38
N ILE A 87 -10.42 0.09 -2.03
CA ILE A 87 -10.97 -1.17 -1.51
C ILE A 87 -9.94 -2.30 -1.64
N LEU A 88 -9.34 -2.48 -2.83
CA LEU A 88 -8.30 -3.51 -3.07
C LEU A 88 -7.07 -2.89 -3.76
N PRO A 89 -6.16 -2.25 -3.01
CA PRO A 89 -4.99 -1.58 -3.60
C PRO A 89 -3.99 -2.55 -4.23
N ASP A 90 -3.94 -3.79 -3.74
CA ASP A 90 -3.07 -4.84 -4.25
C ASP A 90 -3.61 -5.56 -5.50
N MET A 91 -4.87 -5.31 -5.88
CA MET A 91 -5.47 -5.97 -7.04
C MET A 91 -4.82 -5.49 -8.35
N GLU A 92 -4.41 -6.43 -9.20
CA GLU A 92 -3.85 -6.18 -10.52
C GLU A 92 -4.82 -6.63 -11.61
N LEU A 93 -4.95 -5.80 -12.65
CA LEU A 93 -5.77 -6.15 -13.81
C LEU A 93 -5.00 -7.06 -14.77
N ASP A 94 -5.70 -7.98 -15.40
CA ASP A 94 -5.16 -8.80 -16.48
C ASP A 94 -5.20 -8.02 -17.81
N PRO A 95 -4.04 -7.63 -18.39
CA PRO A 95 -3.99 -6.86 -19.63
C PRO A 95 -4.48 -7.65 -20.85
N MET A 96 -4.62 -8.98 -20.75
CA MET A 96 -5.18 -9.79 -21.83
C MET A 96 -6.72 -9.81 -21.84
N ARG A 97 -7.35 -9.40 -20.73
CA ARG A 97 -8.82 -9.36 -20.58
C ARG A 97 -9.39 -7.96 -20.71
N ILE A 98 -8.66 -6.98 -20.23
CA ILE A 98 -9.09 -5.59 -20.22
C ILE A 98 -8.52 -4.89 -21.45
N PRO A 99 -9.37 -4.21 -22.27
CA PRO A 99 -8.90 -3.38 -23.36
C PRO A 99 -7.79 -2.41 -22.93
N PRO A 100 -6.73 -2.20 -23.76
CA PRO A 100 -5.56 -1.42 -23.36
C PRO A 100 -5.87 0.01 -22.88
N ASP A 101 -6.83 0.68 -23.51
CA ASP A 101 -7.26 2.03 -23.14
C ASP A 101 -7.81 2.11 -21.71
N LEU A 102 -8.59 1.11 -21.31
CA LEU A 102 -9.18 1.01 -19.98
C LEU A 102 -8.14 0.62 -18.93
N TYR A 103 -7.25 -0.31 -19.29
CA TYR A 103 -6.14 -0.72 -18.45
C TYR A 103 -5.22 0.46 -18.15
N ASP A 104 -4.81 1.21 -19.18
CA ASP A 104 -3.92 2.36 -19.05
C ASP A 104 -4.55 3.46 -18.17
N ALA A 105 -5.85 3.73 -18.35
CA ALA A 105 -6.58 4.69 -17.53
C ALA A 105 -6.60 4.29 -16.04
N PHE A 106 -6.88 3.01 -15.76
CA PHE A 106 -6.86 2.48 -14.39
C PHE A 106 -5.45 2.58 -13.78
N VAL A 107 -4.42 2.15 -14.51
CA VAL A 107 -3.02 2.17 -14.04
C VAL A 107 -2.54 3.59 -13.80
N ALA A 108 -2.92 4.56 -14.64
CA ALA A 108 -2.58 5.96 -14.45
C ALA A 108 -3.14 6.50 -13.13
N VAL A 109 -4.41 6.20 -12.81
CA VAL A 109 -5.01 6.59 -11.53
C VAL A 109 -4.35 5.85 -10.38
N LYS A 110 -4.14 4.53 -10.48
CA LYS A 110 -3.47 3.71 -9.46
C LYS A 110 -2.09 4.25 -9.09
N LYS A 111 -1.26 4.58 -10.08
CA LYS A 111 0.06 5.18 -9.87
C LYS A 111 0.01 6.55 -9.18
N SER A 112 -1.04 7.35 -9.43
CA SER A 112 -1.19 8.66 -8.78
C SER A 112 -1.71 8.59 -7.35
N LEU A 113 -2.31 7.46 -6.95
CA LEU A 113 -2.92 7.28 -5.63
C LEU A 113 -2.05 6.50 -4.67
N LEU A 114 -1.24 5.58 -5.18
CA LEU A 114 -0.48 4.66 -4.36
C LEU A 114 0.98 5.08 -4.28
N GLY A 115 1.51 5.11 -3.07
CA GLY A 115 2.92 5.31 -2.77
C GLY A 115 3.71 4.00 -2.78
N THR A 116 5.03 4.15 -2.75
CA THR A 116 5.99 3.06 -2.58
C THR A 116 6.98 3.44 -1.50
N LEU A 117 7.29 2.50 -0.61
CA LEU A 117 8.33 2.63 0.40
C LEU A 117 9.43 1.61 0.15
N ILE A 118 10.66 2.08 0.09
CA ILE A 118 11.86 1.25 0.04
C ILE A 118 12.56 1.34 1.40
N VAL A 119 12.86 0.20 2.01
CA VAL A 119 13.56 0.13 3.30
C VAL A 119 14.90 -0.56 3.12
N HIS A 120 15.98 0.17 3.39
CA HIS A 120 17.33 -0.35 3.48
C HIS A 120 17.75 -0.47 4.94
N SER A 121 18.64 -1.43 5.22
CA SER A 121 19.25 -1.52 6.53
C SER A 121 20.74 -1.83 6.51
N ASP A 122 21.42 -1.38 7.57
CA ASP A 122 22.74 -1.84 7.98
C ASP A 122 22.61 -2.44 9.39
N PRO A 123 22.80 -3.76 9.59
CA PRO A 123 23.28 -4.73 8.61
C PRO A 123 22.24 -5.06 7.54
N LEU A 124 22.71 -5.52 6.38
CA LEU A 124 21.87 -6.11 5.33
C LEU A 124 21.11 -7.33 5.85
N ASP A 125 20.04 -7.75 5.17
CA ASP A 125 19.20 -8.90 5.55
C ASP A 125 18.60 -8.79 6.96
N ALA A 126 18.26 -7.57 7.39
CA ALA A 126 17.32 -7.36 8.48
C ALA A 126 15.89 -7.61 8.00
N ILE A 127 14.99 -7.93 8.92
CA ILE A 127 13.56 -8.11 8.66
C ILE A 127 12.88 -6.76 8.82
N ALA A 128 12.30 -6.23 7.74
CA ALA A 128 11.41 -5.08 7.78
C ALA A 128 9.95 -5.55 7.86
N MET A 129 9.20 -4.94 8.76
CA MET A 129 7.76 -5.12 8.93
C MET A 129 7.09 -3.77 8.73
N LEU A 130 6.12 -3.72 7.82
CA LEU A 130 5.25 -2.57 7.61
C LEU A 130 3.86 -2.91 8.17
N ILE A 131 3.41 -2.09 9.10
CA ILE A 131 2.13 -2.26 9.78
C ILE A 131 1.22 -1.11 9.35
N GLU A 132 0.06 -1.46 8.81
CA GLU A 132 -0.99 -0.51 8.49
C GLU A 132 -1.95 -0.39 9.69
N PRO A 133 -1.99 0.75 10.42
CA PRO A 133 -2.76 0.85 11.66
C PRO A 133 -4.27 0.68 11.48
N SER A 134 -4.81 1.09 10.32
CA SER A 134 -6.25 1.04 10.03
C SER A 134 -6.77 -0.38 9.80
N THR A 135 -5.97 -1.25 9.19
CA THR A 135 -6.36 -2.62 8.84
C THR A 135 -5.69 -3.67 9.73
N SER A 136 -4.70 -3.27 10.54
CA SER A 136 -3.80 -4.18 11.28
C SER A 136 -3.08 -5.19 10.37
N LYS A 137 -3.01 -4.92 9.06
CA LYS A 137 -2.25 -5.73 8.10
C LYS A 137 -0.76 -5.54 8.35
N VAL A 138 -0.02 -6.65 8.34
CA VAL A 138 1.43 -6.66 8.52
C VAL A 138 2.07 -7.31 7.30
N ASP A 139 2.87 -6.54 6.56
CA ASP A 139 3.73 -7.07 5.49
C ASP A 139 5.16 -7.20 6.01
N ARG A 140 5.80 -8.34 5.73
CA ARG A 140 7.13 -8.69 6.25
C ARG A 140 8.06 -9.07 5.11
N LYS A 141 9.19 -8.37 4.99
CA LYS A 141 10.19 -8.58 3.92
C LYS A 141 11.62 -8.50 4.48
N SER A 142 12.56 -9.16 3.79
CA SER A 142 13.99 -8.96 4.05
C SER A 142 14.47 -7.66 3.39
N THR A 143 15.37 -6.95 4.06
CA THR A 143 15.98 -5.71 3.54
C THR A 143 17.10 -6.02 2.54
N PRO A 144 17.21 -5.28 1.41
CA PRO A 144 16.34 -4.19 0.98
C PRO A 144 14.90 -4.63 0.67
N ALA A 145 13.93 -3.98 1.32
CA ALA A 145 12.52 -4.32 1.22
C ALA A 145 11.77 -3.26 0.41
N VAL A 146 10.88 -3.68 -0.48
CA VAL A 146 10.03 -2.79 -1.27
C VAL A 146 8.57 -3.07 -0.93
N PHE A 147 7.88 -2.07 -0.38
CA PHE A 147 6.46 -2.07 -0.09
C PHE A 147 5.76 -1.19 -1.12
N ARG A 148 4.93 -1.80 -1.96
CA ARG A 148 4.21 -1.13 -3.05
C ARG A 148 2.73 -1.04 -2.68
N ASN A 149 1.98 -0.29 -3.49
CA ASN A 149 0.52 -0.18 -3.39
C ASN A 149 0.05 0.40 -2.04
N LEU A 150 0.83 1.29 -1.44
CA LEU A 150 0.51 1.89 -0.15
C LEU A 150 -0.43 3.07 -0.36
N LEU A 151 -1.52 3.15 0.42
CA LEU A 151 -2.39 4.31 0.41
C LEU A 151 -1.68 5.50 1.07
N ASP A 152 -2.17 6.72 0.80
CA ASP A 152 -1.70 7.90 1.51
C ASP A 152 -2.13 7.81 2.98
N SER A 153 -1.18 7.44 3.84
CA SER A 153 -1.45 7.19 5.26
C SER A 153 -0.18 7.13 6.10
N SER A 154 -0.38 7.07 7.42
CA SER A 154 0.68 6.81 8.38
C SER A 154 0.87 5.31 8.57
N TYR A 155 2.07 4.82 8.38
CA TYR A 155 2.45 3.42 8.58
C TYR A 155 3.49 3.30 9.68
N GLN A 156 3.44 2.21 10.45
CA GLN A 156 4.48 1.89 11.40
C GLN A 156 5.47 0.92 10.75
N VAL A 157 6.74 1.29 10.73
CA VAL A 157 7.84 0.45 10.24
C VAL A 157 8.62 -0.07 11.42
N MET A 158 8.84 -1.38 11.45
CA MET A 158 9.73 -2.03 12.40
C MET A 158 10.82 -2.81 11.66
N VAL A 159 12.08 -2.60 12.02
CA VAL A 159 13.22 -3.32 11.43
C VAL A 159 13.96 -4.07 12.53
N THR A 160 14.13 -5.38 12.35
CA THR A 160 14.74 -6.25 13.35
C THR A 160 15.81 -7.16 12.75
N LYS A 161 16.84 -7.45 13.53
CA LYS A 161 17.86 -8.44 13.18
C LYS A 161 18.43 -9.09 14.45
N ASP A 162 18.71 -10.37 14.38
CA ASP A 162 19.29 -11.11 15.51
C ASP A 162 20.65 -10.53 15.91
N GLY A 163 20.84 -10.33 17.21
CA GLY A 163 22.05 -9.69 17.74
C GLY A 163 22.05 -8.15 17.65
N TYR A 164 20.96 -7.53 17.18
CA TYR A 164 20.80 -6.09 17.08
C TYR A 164 19.54 -5.60 17.82
N ASP A 165 19.53 -4.34 18.21
CA ASP A 165 18.35 -3.65 18.74
C ASP A 165 17.35 -3.37 17.63
N ALA A 166 16.06 -3.47 17.96
CA ALA A 166 14.99 -3.23 17.01
C ALA A 166 14.84 -1.72 16.76
N PHE A 167 14.58 -1.36 15.51
CA PHE A 167 14.17 -0.02 15.12
C PHE A 167 12.66 0.01 14.91
N ALA A 168 12.00 1.07 15.36
CA ALA A 168 10.59 1.33 15.09
C ALA A 168 10.37 2.83 14.82
N ALA A 169 9.60 3.16 13.79
CA ALA A 169 9.23 4.53 13.47
C ALA A 169 7.88 4.59 12.74
N ASP A 170 7.16 5.69 12.94
CA ASP A 170 5.99 6.03 12.14
C ASP A 170 6.43 6.88 10.94
N ILE A 171 5.95 6.52 9.75
CA ILE A 171 6.25 7.20 8.50
C ILE A 171 4.95 7.56 7.78
N ILE A 172 4.95 8.70 7.09
CA ILE A 172 3.85 9.10 6.23
C ILE A 172 4.23 8.74 4.80
N VAL A 173 3.47 7.84 4.19
CA VAL A 173 3.63 7.50 2.77
C VAL A 173 2.69 8.39 1.97
N ARG A 174 3.22 9.08 0.96
CA ARG A 174 2.43 10.00 0.12
C ARG A 174 1.98 9.33 -1.18
N ALA A 175 0.78 9.68 -1.62
CA ALA A 175 0.25 9.21 -2.91
C ALA A 175 1.20 9.54 -4.07
N GLY A 176 1.52 8.55 -4.90
CA GLY A 176 2.37 8.68 -6.09
C GLY A 176 3.85 8.94 -5.81
N ALA A 177 4.28 8.99 -4.54
CA ALA A 177 5.67 9.14 -4.17
C ALA A 177 6.38 7.79 -4.00
N MET A 178 7.69 7.80 -4.18
CA MET A 178 8.57 6.68 -3.85
C MET A 178 9.56 7.15 -2.78
N ASP A 179 9.30 6.76 -1.55
CA ASP A 179 10.09 7.15 -0.38
C ASP A 179 11.11 6.08 -0.03
N THR A 180 12.25 6.50 0.52
CA THR A 180 13.34 5.59 0.94
C THR A 180 13.69 5.82 2.41
N LEU A 181 13.65 4.76 3.20
CA LEU A 181 14.04 4.73 4.60
C LEU A 181 15.35 3.96 4.75
N ASN A 182 16.37 4.61 5.30
CA ASN A 182 17.65 3.98 5.62
C ASN A 182 17.75 3.78 7.13
N VAL A 183 17.93 2.53 7.57
CA VAL A 183 17.97 2.17 9.00
C VAL A 183 19.34 1.60 9.35
N VAL A 184 19.98 2.14 10.39
CA VAL A 184 21.20 1.54 10.96
C VAL A 184 20.84 0.92 12.30
N LEU A 185 20.95 -0.40 12.40
CA LEU A 185 20.70 -1.14 13.63
C LEU A 185 21.95 -1.19 14.49
N LEU A 186 21.80 -0.92 15.78
CA LEU A 186 22.90 -1.03 16.74
C LEU A 186 22.99 -2.46 17.27
N LYS A 187 24.22 -2.97 17.36
CA LYS A 187 24.46 -4.31 17.92
C LYS A 187 24.05 -4.30 19.38
N LYS A 188 23.29 -5.31 19.80
CA LYS A 188 22.99 -5.54 21.22
C LYS A 188 24.31 -5.69 21.95
N GLU A 189 24.63 -4.73 22.80
CA GLU A 189 25.74 -4.91 23.71
C GLU A 189 25.39 -6.08 24.63
N LYS A 190 26.25 -7.11 24.65
CA LYS A 190 26.22 -8.04 25.78
C LYS A 190 26.57 -7.18 26.98
N SER A 191 25.59 -6.91 27.84
CA SER A 191 25.79 -6.14 29.07
C SER A 191 26.95 -6.75 29.87
N PHE A 192 28.16 -6.22 29.65
CA PHE A 192 29.36 -6.58 30.39
C PHE A 192 29.25 -6.06 31.84
N LEU A 193 28.35 -5.10 32.05
CA LEU A 193 27.98 -4.52 33.34
C LEU A 193 27.13 -5.44 34.22
N ALA A 194 26.51 -6.51 33.69
CA ALA A 194 25.84 -7.51 34.53
C ALA A 194 26.80 -8.21 35.51
N ARG A 195 28.11 -8.27 35.20
CA ARG A 195 29.14 -8.83 36.10
C ARG A 195 29.50 -7.89 37.26
N TYR A 196 29.19 -6.60 37.17
CA TYR A 196 29.56 -5.57 38.15
C TYR A 196 28.38 -4.95 38.92
N TRP A 197 27.15 -5.47 38.72
CA TRP A 197 25.95 -5.04 39.44
C TRP A 197 26.04 -5.04 40.98
N PRO A 198 26.83 -5.89 41.67
CA PRO A 198 26.94 -5.74 43.13
C PRO A 198 27.77 -4.54 43.61
N TYR A 199 28.40 -3.74 42.73
CA TYR A 199 29.41 -2.74 43.16
C TYR A 199 29.30 -1.31 42.64
N GLY A 200 28.30 -0.90 41.84
CA GLY A 200 28.36 0.43 41.21
C GLY A 200 27.03 1.09 40.92
N VAL A 201 26.78 2.22 41.58
CA VAL A 201 25.68 3.16 41.33
C VAL A 201 25.81 3.78 39.93
N GLY A 202 24.79 3.57 39.08
CA GLY A 202 24.43 4.44 37.96
C GLY A 202 25.27 4.32 36.68
N ALA A 203 24.73 3.64 35.66
CA ALA A 203 25.12 3.90 34.27
C ALA A 203 23.90 3.72 33.35
N ILE A 204 23.68 4.73 32.51
CA ILE A 204 22.51 4.95 31.64
C ILE A 204 22.69 4.17 30.33
N ALA A 205 21.59 3.60 29.81
CA ALA A 205 21.55 2.86 28.55
C ALA A 205 21.78 3.78 27.33
N ALA A 206 22.57 3.30 26.37
CA ALA A 206 22.91 4.02 25.14
C ALA A 206 21.67 4.23 24.23
N THR A 207 21.46 5.46 23.75
CA THR A 207 20.40 5.83 22.81
C THR A 207 20.87 5.71 21.36
N ALA A 208 20.05 5.10 20.50
CA ALA A 208 20.33 5.00 19.07
C ALA A 208 20.30 6.37 18.37
N ALA A 209 21.18 6.59 17.40
CA ALA A 209 21.19 7.79 16.55
C ALA A 209 20.31 7.59 15.32
N ILE A 210 19.44 8.56 15.02
CA ILE A 210 18.54 8.57 13.86
C ILE A 210 19.08 9.57 12.83
N PHE A 211 19.17 9.18 11.57
CA PHE A 211 19.29 10.10 10.44
C PHE A 211 18.14 9.82 9.45
N ALA A 212 17.07 10.61 9.51
CA ALA A 212 16.03 10.61 8.50
C ALA A 212 16.44 11.59 7.39
N ILE A 213 16.71 11.10 6.18
CA ILE A 213 16.88 11.94 4.99
C ILE A 213 15.60 11.78 4.17
N THR A 214 14.68 12.73 4.29
CA THR A 214 13.51 12.85 3.41
C THR A 214 13.96 13.54 2.13
N ALA A 215 14.11 12.79 1.04
CA ALA A 215 14.38 13.35 -0.28
C ALA A 215 13.10 13.96 -0.87
N GLY A 216 12.72 15.16 -0.42
CA GLY A 216 11.52 15.83 -0.93
C GLY A 216 11.21 17.17 -0.26
N GLY A 217 11.98 18.21 -0.61
CA GLY A 217 11.57 19.62 -0.51
C GLY A 217 11.70 20.28 0.87
N ASP A 218 12.53 21.33 0.90
CA ASP A 218 12.81 22.32 1.96
C ASP A 218 13.56 21.88 3.22
N GLU A 219 14.79 22.40 3.31
CA GLU A 219 15.76 22.26 4.39
C GLU A 219 15.27 22.95 5.68
N GLY A 220 14.74 22.17 6.61
CA GLY A 220 14.67 22.53 8.03
C GLY A 220 15.79 21.83 8.80
N PRO A 221 16.48 22.50 9.74
CA PRO A 221 17.62 21.90 10.44
C PRO A 221 17.18 20.70 11.29
N PRO A 222 18.04 19.68 11.43
CA PRO A 222 17.72 18.48 12.20
C PRO A 222 17.44 18.85 13.66
N SER A 223 16.27 18.42 14.15
CA SER A 223 15.89 18.53 15.55
C SER A 223 16.86 17.70 16.41
N GLN A 224 17.74 18.39 17.12
CA GLN A 224 18.61 17.80 18.14
C GLN A 224 17.75 17.16 19.24
N PRO A 225 18.08 15.95 19.73
CA PRO A 225 17.45 15.42 20.92
C PRO A 225 17.82 16.30 22.14
N PRO A 226 16.91 16.47 23.12
CA PRO A 226 17.15 17.34 24.27
C PRO A 226 18.35 16.81 25.05
N THR A 227 19.44 17.59 25.01
CA THR A 227 20.61 17.35 25.83
C THR A 227 20.38 18.03 27.17
N THR A 228 20.32 17.25 28.25
CA THR A 228 20.95 17.46 29.57
C THR A 228 20.13 16.78 30.66
N LEU A 229 20.76 15.83 31.37
CA LEU A 229 20.38 15.49 32.74
C LEU A 229 21.45 16.07 33.68
N PRO A 230 21.06 16.66 34.82
CA PRO A 230 22.00 17.31 35.71
C PRO A 230 22.93 16.30 36.41
N VAL A 231 24.18 16.71 36.61
CA VAL A 231 25.20 15.92 37.31
C VAL A 231 24.88 15.90 38.82
N PRO A 232 24.90 14.73 39.49
CA PRO A 232 24.68 14.67 40.93
C PRO A 232 25.83 15.31 41.71
N PRO A 233 25.56 15.96 42.84
CA PRO A 233 26.58 16.63 43.64
C PRO A 233 27.59 15.62 44.21
N ALA A 234 28.85 16.06 44.30
CA ALA A 234 29.94 15.27 44.89
C ALA A 234 29.62 14.95 46.37
N ARG A 235 29.81 13.69 46.77
CA ARG A 235 29.72 13.31 48.18
C ARG A 235 30.90 13.89 48.97
N PRO A 236 30.68 14.35 50.21
CA PRO A 236 31.74 14.69 51.15
C PRO A 236 32.55 13.46 51.59
#